data_AF-A0A521ULV4-F1
#
_entry.id   AF-A0A521ULV4-F1
#
_cell.length_a   1.000
_cell.length_b   1.000
_cell.length_c   1.000
_cell.angle_alpha   90.00
_cell.angle_beta   90.00
_cell.angle_gamma   90.00
#
_symmetry.space_group_name_H-M   'P 1'
#
loop_
_entity.id
_entity.type
_entity.pdbx_description
1 polymer ?
#
loop_
_entity_poly.entity_id
_entity_poly.type
_entity_poly.pdbx_seq_one_letter_code
_entity_poly.pdbx_strand_id
1 'polypeptide(L)'
;MDQAPLVNVAVDVVAHPLGAPATVLPTLLHLLRSQNDGMLDDTGVIPAEIEVGPTPAGIRWPRFEYNNIDVSAAQDPANKYFFAVASPGLSEPPHTTIWSHEAEARTIFPIQDIPARSGARCGGS
;
A
#
# COMPACT_ATOMS: atom_id res chain seq x y z
N MET A 1 17.27 -9.87 11.73
CA MET A 1 17.22 -9.74 10.26
C MET A 1 17.34 -8.25 9.99
N ASP A 2 18.37 -7.81 9.26
CA ASP A 2 18.51 -6.41 8.84
C ASP A 2 17.41 -6.10 7.82
N GLN A 3 16.47 -5.22 8.17
CA GLN A 3 15.51 -4.69 7.19
C GLN A 3 16.17 -3.59 6.37
N ALA A 4 15.86 -3.53 5.06
CA ALA A 4 16.43 -2.51 4.18
C ALA A 4 15.94 -1.10 4.59
N PRO A 5 16.83 -0.11 4.76
CA PRO A 5 16.44 1.24 5.19
C PRO A 5 15.71 2.04 4.10
N LEU A 6 15.68 1.52 2.88
CA LEU A 6 15.11 2.18 1.71
C LEU A 6 14.07 1.29 1.04
N VAL A 7 12.97 1.89 0.60
CA VAL A 7 11.92 1.21 -0.18
C VAL A 7 11.57 1.99 -1.43
N ASN A 8 11.05 1.28 -2.41
CA ASN A 8 10.40 1.88 -3.57
C ASN A 8 8.89 1.82 -3.37
N VAL A 9 8.22 2.94 -3.64
CA VAL A 9 6.75 3.04 -3.57
C VAL A 9 6.23 3.27 -4.99
N ALA A 10 5.31 2.42 -5.43
CA ALA A 10 4.68 2.52 -6.73
C ALA A 10 3.23 2.98 -6.59
N VAL A 11 2.83 3.93 -7.44
CA VAL A 11 1.49 4.49 -7.48
C VAL A 11 0.92 4.34 -8.87
N ASP A 12 -0.25 3.71 -8.96
CA ASP A 12 -1.06 3.64 -10.17
C ASP A 12 -2.25 4.59 -9.99
N VAL A 13 -2.46 5.51 -10.94
CA VAL A 13 -3.58 6.44 -10.90
C VAL A 13 -4.60 6.04 -11.96
N VAL A 14 -5.84 5.83 -11.54
CA VAL A 14 -6.94 5.38 -12.39
C VAL A 14 -8.12 6.34 -12.27
N ALA A 15 -8.83 6.53 -13.38
CA ALA A 15 -10.09 7.27 -13.37
C ALA A 15 -11.12 6.56 -12.48
N HIS A 16 -11.94 7.34 -11.77
CA HIS A 16 -13.08 6.85 -11.00
C HIS A 16 -14.40 7.14 -11.74
N PRO A 17 -15.36 6.19 -11.83
CA PRO A 17 -15.29 4.81 -11.36
C PRO A 17 -14.20 4.00 -12.07
N LEU A 18 -13.67 2.95 -11.41
CA LEU A 18 -12.52 2.15 -11.84
C LEU A 18 -12.51 1.95 -13.37
N GLY A 19 -11.59 2.65 -14.03
CA GLY A 19 -11.57 2.75 -15.49
C GLY A 19 -10.15 2.82 -16.05
N ALA A 20 -9.98 3.62 -17.10
CA ALA A 20 -8.69 3.79 -17.76
C ALA A 20 -7.65 4.46 -16.83
N PRO A 21 -6.34 4.25 -17.07
CA PRO A 21 -5.29 5.02 -16.42
C PRO A 21 -5.52 6.52 -16.59
N ALA A 22 -5.31 7.28 -15.52
CA ALA A 22 -5.39 8.73 -15.58
C ALA A 22 -4.05 9.31 -16.04
N THR A 23 -4.11 10.33 -16.91
CA THR A 23 -2.92 11.13 -17.25
C THR A 23 -2.71 12.17 -16.16
N VAL A 24 -1.59 12.07 -15.44
CA VAL A 24 -1.22 13.00 -14.37
C VAL A 24 0.25 13.39 -14.54
N LEU A 25 0.57 14.65 -14.33
CA LEU A 25 1.96 15.11 -14.33
C LEU A 25 2.66 14.61 -13.05
N PRO A 26 3.86 14.01 -13.12
CA PRO A 26 4.60 13.56 -11.95
C PRO A 26 4.78 14.63 -10.86
N THR A 27 4.95 15.90 -11.27
CA THR A 27 5.12 17.04 -10.35
C THR A 27 3.87 17.40 -9.56
N LEU A 28 2.71 16.85 -9.93
CA LEU A 28 1.47 17.02 -9.20
C LEU A 28 1.15 15.81 -8.33
N LEU A 29 2.02 14.79 -8.26
CA LEU A 29 1.84 13.64 -7.39
C LEU A 29 2.79 13.76 -6.19
N HIS A 30 2.21 14.05 -5.04
CA HIS A 30 2.93 14.19 -3.78
C HIS A 30 2.75 12.91 -2.97
N LEU A 31 3.86 12.22 -2.69
CA LEU A 31 3.86 11.11 -1.75
C LEU A 31 3.92 11.69 -0.33
N LEU A 32 2.83 11.48 0.40
CA LEU A 32 2.72 11.82 1.81
C LEU A 32 3.13 10.62 2.65
N ARG A 33 3.82 10.89 3.76
CA ARG A 33 4.27 9.89 4.73
C ARG A 33 3.97 10.36 6.14
N SER A 34 3.49 9.46 6.99
CA SER A 34 3.39 9.67 8.43
C SER A 34 4.13 8.54 9.16
N GLN A 35 4.82 8.90 10.25
CA GLN A 35 5.37 7.93 11.20
C GLN A 35 4.37 7.76 12.37
N ASN A 36 3.99 6.51 12.65
CA ASN A 36 3.03 6.15 13.69
C ASN A 36 1.69 6.91 13.52
N ASP A 37 1.25 7.64 14.55
CA ASP A 37 0.06 8.49 14.58
C ASP A 37 0.37 9.96 14.25
N GLY A 38 1.55 10.24 13.68
CA GLY A 38 1.98 11.57 13.29
C GLY A 38 1.20 12.18 12.13
N MET A 39 1.49 13.45 11.85
CA MET A 39 0.97 14.16 10.69
C MET A 39 1.49 13.53 9.39
N LEU A 40 0.66 13.55 8.33
CA LEU A 40 1.12 13.25 6.98
C LEU A 40 1.94 14.42 6.46
N ASP A 41 3.22 14.19 6.24
CA ASP A 41 4.15 15.16 5.66
C ASP A 41 4.53 14.75 4.23
N ASP A 42 4.71 15.75 3.38
CA ASP A 42 5.19 15.53 2.02
C ASP A 42 6.66 15.09 2.04
N THR A 43 6.96 14.01 1.33
CA THR A 43 8.33 13.51 1.15
C THR A 43 9.17 14.41 0.25
N GLY A 44 8.54 15.24 -0.59
CA GLY A 44 9.21 16.09 -1.57
C GLY A 44 9.87 15.34 -2.72
N VAL A 45 9.69 14.02 -2.79
CA VAL A 45 10.24 13.16 -3.85
C VAL A 45 9.29 13.20 -5.05
N ILE A 46 9.82 13.54 -6.21
CA ILE A 46 9.08 13.49 -7.48
C ILE A 46 9.22 12.06 -8.03
N PRO A 47 8.12 11.38 -8.40
CA PRO A 47 8.20 10.04 -8.93
C PRO A 47 8.73 10.02 -10.36
N ALA A 48 9.38 8.91 -10.72
CA ALA A 48 9.63 8.58 -12.11
C ALA A 48 8.36 7.99 -12.73
N GLU A 49 7.94 8.49 -13.88
CA GLU A 49 6.89 7.84 -14.68
C GLU A 49 7.51 6.73 -15.53
N ILE A 50 6.96 5.53 -15.40
CA ILE A 50 7.35 4.36 -16.19
C ILE A 50 6.11 3.75 -16.85
N GLU A 51 6.30 3.06 -17.97
CA GLU A 51 5.23 2.22 -18.54
C GLU A 51 5.31 0.80 -17.99
N VAL A 52 4.19 0.29 -17.49
CA VAL A 52 4.03 -1.09 -17.01
C VAL A 52 3.26 -1.91 -18.03
N GLY A 53 3.61 -3.19 -18.16
CA GLY A 53 2.98 -4.16 -19.06
C GLY A 53 3.94 -4.79 -20.07
N PRO A 54 3.42 -5.42 -21.14
CA PRO A 54 2.00 -5.57 -21.42
C PRO A 54 1.33 -6.63 -20.53
N THR A 55 0.05 -6.45 -20.22
CA THR A 55 -0.80 -7.57 -19.79
C THR A 55 -0.90 -8.63 -20.90
N PRO A 56 -1.44 -9.83 -20.62
CA PRO A 56 -1.79 -10.79 -21.68
C PRO A 56 -2.69 -10.20 -22.79
N ALA A 57 -3.41 -9.12 -22.51
CA ALA A 57 -4.25 -8.38 -23.47
C ALA A 57 -3.50 -7.27 -24.25
N GLY A 58 -2.17 -7.12 -24.06
CA GLY A 58 -1.36 -6.12 -24.77
C GLY A 58 -1.43 -4.70 -24.20
N ILE A 59 -2.11 -4.50 -23.06
CA ILE A 59 -2.32 -3.16 -22.49
C ILE A 59 -1.08 -2.73 -21.71
N ARG A 60 -0.66 -1.48 -21.94
CA ARG A 60 0.34 -0.75 -21.15
C ARG A 60 -0.33 0.39 -20.40
N TRP A 61 0.20 0.76 -19.24
CA TRP A 61 -0.27 1.92 -18.48
C TRP A 61 0.87 2.60 -17.72
N PRO A 62 0.74 3.91 -17.45
CA PRO A 62 1.71 4.64 -16.63
C PRO A 62 1.66 4.17 -15.17
N ARG A 63 2.83 4.09 -14.55
CA ARG A 63 3.06 3.92 -13.12
C ARG A 63 4.06 4.95 -12.65
N PHE A 64 3.86 5.47 -11.45
CA PHE A 64 4.72 6.46 -10.83
C PHE A 64 5.51 5.81 -9.69
N GLU A 65 6.83 5.74 -9.83
CA GLU A 65 7.72 5.12 -8.84
C GLU A 65 8.52 6.15 -8.07
N TYR A 66 8.34 6.16 -6.76
CA TYR A 66 9.15 6.89 -5.80
C TYR A 66 10.26 5.97 -5.33
N ASN A 67 11.50 6.27 -5.73
CA ASN A 67 12.65 5.46 -5.41
C ASN A 67 13.36 5.95 -4.14
N ASN A 68 13.94 5.02 -3.39
CA ASN A 68 14.79 5.30 -2.24
C ASN A 68 14.10 6.11 -1.12
N ILE A 69 12.85 5.78 -0.82
CA ILE A 69 12.15 6.36 0.32
C ILE A 69 12.74 5.79 1.61
N ASP A 70 13.26 6.68 2.46
CA ASP A 70 13.81 6.32 3.76
C ASP A 70 12.70 5.83 4.70
N VAL A 71 12.87 4.60 5.17
CA VAL A 71 12.02 3.93 6.16
C VAL A 71 12.84 3.35 7.31
N SER A 72 14.06 3.84 7.50
CA SER A 72 14.98 3.37 8.55
C SER A 72 14.34 3.31 9.94
N ALA A 73 13.45 4.24 10.29
CA ALA A 73 12.77 4.21 11.58
C ALA A 73 11.87 2.97 11.77
N ALA A 74 11.29 2.43 10.69
CA ALA A 74 10.49 1.22 10.71
C ALA A 74 11.32 -0.06 10.81
N GLN A 75 12.64 0.02 10.98
CA GLN A 75 13.45 -1.13 11.43
C GLN A 75 13.18 -1.46 12.91
N ASP A 76 12.70 -0.48 13.69
CA ASP A 76 12.16 -0.71 15.02
C ASP A 76 10.69 -1.18 14.90
N PRO A 77 10.32 -2.36 15.40
CA PRO A 77 8.94 -2.85 15.35
C PRO A 77 7.93 -1.98 16.11
N ALA A 78 8.39 -1.06 16.95
CA ALA A 78 7.52 -0.05 17.56
C ALA A 78 7.09 1.05 16.59
N ASN A 79 7.78 1.19 15.45
CA ASN A 79 7.53 2.22 14.45
C ASN A 79 6.83 1.66 13.21
N LYS A 80 5.90 2.47 12.68
CA LYS A 80 5.14 2.17 11.48
C LYS A 80 5.18 3.39 10.57
N TYR A 81 5.22 3.17 9.26
CA TYR A 81 5.01 4.23 8.28
C TYR A 81 3.68 4.04 7.57
N PHE A 82 2.95 5.14 7.38
CA PHE A 82 1.76 5.20 6.55
C PHE A 82 2.04 6.09 5.35
N PHE A 83 1.57 5.67 4.19
CA PHE A 83 1.74 6.38 2.93
C PHE A 83 0.39 6.68 2.30
N ALA A 84 0.29 7.88 1.72
CA ALA A 84 -0.86 8.34 0.95
C ALA A 84 -0.37 9.18 -0.24
N VAL A 85 -1.23 9.37 -1.23
CA VAL A 85 -0.91 10.24 -2.37
C VAL A 85 -1.88 11.41 -2.38
N ALA A 86 -1.32 12.60 -2.50
CA ALA A 86 -2.08 13.81 -2.77
C ALA A 86 -1.76 14.32 -4.17
N SER A 87 -2.79 14.87 -4.84
CA SER A 87 -2.63 15.55 -6.12
C SER A 87 -3.24 16.94 -6.10
N PRO A 88 -2.53 17.94 -5.56
CA PRO A 88 -3.02 19.31 -5.51
C PRO A 88 -3.28 19.81 -6.95
N GLY A 89 -4.48 20.36 -7.17
CA GLY A 89 -4.87 20.91 -8.47
C GLY A 89 -5.81 20.03 -9.29
N LEU A 90 -6.16 18.82 -8.84
CA LEU A 90 -7.32 18.11 -9.39
C LEU A 90 -8.61 18.74 -8.90
N SER A 91 -9.62 18.81 -9.78
CA SER A 91 -10.94 19.40 -9.49
C SER A 91 -11.68 18.66 -8.37
N GLU A 92 -11.41 17.36 -8.22
CA GLU A 92 -11.91 16.53 -7.14
C GLU A 92 -10.73 15.81 -6.48
N PRO A 93 -10.69 15.71 -5.13
CA PRO A 93 -9.63 14.98 -4.45
C PRO A 93 -9.65 13.50 -4.88
N PRO A 94 -8.49 12.89 -5.18
CA PRO A 94 -8.46 11.49 -5.59
C PRO A 94 -8.94 10.59 -4.45
N HIS A 95 -9.62 9.51 -4.81
CA HIS A 95 -9.93 8.41 -3.88
C HIS A 95 -8.65 7.63 -3.57
N THR A 96 -7.81 8.15 -2.68
CA THR A 96 -6.52 7.54 -2.32
C THR A 96 -6.70 6.31 -1.44
N THR A 97 -5.90 5.28 -1.69
CA THR A 97 -5.65 4.23 -0.72
C THR A 97 -4.58 4.68 0.28
N ILE A 98 -4.61 4.10 1.48
CA ILE A 98 -3.55 4.25 2.49
C ILE A 98 -2.79 2.93 2.57
N TRP A 99 -1.48 2.98 2.50
CA TRP A 99 -0.61 1.82 2.66
C TRP A 99 0.20 1.94 3.95
N SER A 100 0.36 0.84 4.67
CA SER A 100 1.26 0.77 5.83
C SER A 100 2.50 -0.07 5.51
N HIS A 101 3.64 0.38 6.02
CA HIS A 101 4.86 -0.40 6.09
C HIS A 101 5.22 -0.60 7.57
N GLU A 102 5.34 -1.86 7.98
CA GLU A 102 5.63 -2.25 9.35
C GLU A 102 6.83 -3.19 9.36
N ALA A 103 7.68 -3.06 10.39
CA ALA A 103 8.81 -3.97 10.60
C ALA A 103 8.36 -5.42 10.75
N GLU A 104 7.16 -5.61 11.30
CA GLU A 104 6.64 -6.92 11.68
C GLU A 104 5.21 -7.13 11.15
N ALA A 105 5.10 -7.51 9.88
CA ALA A 105 3.83 -7.95 9.28
C ALA A 105 3.40 -9.32 9.86
N ARG A 106 2.89 -9.35 11.09
CA ARG A 106 2.30 -10.56 11.66
C ARG A 106 0.89 -10.73 11.12
N THR A 107 0.68 -11.78 10.33
CA THR A 107 -0.65 -12.35 10.12
C THR A 107 -1.07 -13.02 11.44
N ILE A 108 -1.90 -12.33 12.23
CA ILE A 108 -2.57 -12.97 13.37
C ILE A 108 -3.69 -13.82 12.78
N PHE A 109 -3.44 -15.13 12.66
CA PHE A 109 -4.52 -16.06 12.34
C PHE A 109 -5.57 -16.00 13.45
N PRO A 110 -6.87 -15.89 13.12
CA PRO A 110 -7.90 -16.08 14.12
C PRO A 110 -7.68 -17.44 14.77
N ILE A 111 -7.74 -17.50 16.10
CA ILE A 111 -7.73 -18.77 16.83
C ILE A 111 -8.85 -19.61 16.22
N GLN A 112 -8.49 -20.75 15.64
CA GLN A 112 -9.46 -21.68 15.11
C GLN A 112 -10.35 -22.10 16.29
N ASP A 113 -11.64 -21.73 16.25
CA ASP A 113 -12.65 -22.41 17.06
C ASP A 113 -12.64 -23.86 16.59
N ILE A 114 -11.96 -24.73 17.35
CA ILE A 114 -12.02 -26.18 17.14
C ILE A 114 -13.50 -26.51 17.30
N PRO A 115 -14.21 -27.04 16.28
CA PRO A 115 -15.57 -27.48 16.49
C PRO A 115 -15.51 -28.57 17.57
N ALA A 116 -16.01 -28.27 18.76
CA ALA A 116 -16.21 -29.28 19.77
C ALA A 116 -17.12 -30.33 19.14
N ARG A 117 -16.56 -31.50 18.81
CA ARG A 117 -17.34 -32.63 18.37
C ARG A 117 -18.21 -33.07 19.55
N SER A 118 -19.40 -32.50 19.68
CA SER A 118 -20.44 -33.03 20.54
C SER A 118 -21.01 -34.27 19.85
N GLY A 119 -20.87 -35.43 20.49
CA GLY A 119 -21.51 -36.65 20.00
C GLY A 119 -21.01 -37.89 20.72
N ALA A 120 -21.25 -37.97 22.02
CA ALA A 120 -21.23 -39.25 22.71
C ALA A 120 -22.64 -39.87 22.67
N ARG A 121 -22.67 -41.15 22.26
CA ARG A 121 -23.65 -42.23 22.54
C ARG A 121 -24.96 -42.29 21.72
N CYS A 122 -25.22 -43.45 21.09
CA CYS A 122 -26.05 -44.55 21.66
C CYS A 122 -26.33 -45.67 20.63
N GLY A 123 -26.04 -46.93 21.02
CA GLY A 123 -26.84 -48.16 20.78
C GLY A 123 -27.03 -48.76 19.37
N GLY A 124 -26.93 -50.10 19.27
CA GLY A 124 -27.59 -50.87 18.21
C GLY A 124 -26.98 -52.23 17.86
N SER A 125 -27.34 -53.25 18.66
CA SER A 125 -27.34 -54.72 18.43
C SER A 125 -26.20 -55.40 17.67
#